data_AF-A0A5J5BHE7-F1
#
_entry.id   AF-A0A5J5BHE7-F1
#
_cell.length_a   1.000
_cell.length_b   1.000
_cell.length_c   1.000
_cell.angle_alpha   90.00
_cell.angle_beta   90.00
_cell.angle_gamma   90.00
#
_symmetry.space_group_name_H-M   'P 1'
#
loop_
_entity.id
_entity.type
_entity.pdbx_description
1 polymer ?
#
loop_
_entity_poly.entity_id
_entity_poly.type
_entity_poly.pdbx_seq_one_letter_code
_entity_poly.pdbx_strand_id
1 'polypeptide(L)'
;MTEKFCCVVMRINIDCNGCYRKVRRALLKIEELDTHLIEKEQCRVSVFGKFIPQDVAIKIRKKTNRRVGILNIQELDQCQQ
;
A
#
# COMPACT_ATOMS: atom_id res chain seq x y z
N MET A 1 -17.75 -9.93 13.93
CA MET A 1 -16.47 -9.23 13.70
C MET A 1 -16.53 -8.68 12.29
N THR A 2 -16.62 -7.36 12.12
CA THR A 2 -16.71 -6.74 10.79
C THR A 2 -15.35 -6.83 10.12
N GLU A 3 -15.23 -7.72 9.14
CA GLU A 3 -14.03 -7.82 8.31
C GLU A 3 -14.03 -6.65 7.32
N LYS A 4 -13.42 -5.53 7.70
CA LYS A 4 -13.29 -4.36 6.84
C LYS A 4 -12.10 -4.55 5.91
N PHE A 5 -12.35 -4.45 4.61
CA PHE A 5 -11.29 -4.40 3.61
C PHE A 5 -10.95 -2.94 3.33
N CYS A 6 -9.67 -2.65 3.16
CA CYS A 6 -9.20 -1.32 2.83
C CYS A 6 -8.37 -1.34 1.55
N CYS A 7 -8.63 -0.38 0.68
CA CYS A 7 -7.80 -0.05 -0.46
C CYS A 7 -7.14 1.31 -0.21
N VAL A 8 -5.82 1.38 -0.31
CA VAL A 8 -5.09 2.64 -0.11
C VAL A 8 -4.18 2.89 -1.29
N VAL A 9 -4.24 4.10 -1.82
CA VAL A 9 -3.35 4.59 -2.86
C VAL A 9 -2.32 5.51 -2.22
N MET A 10 -1.05 5.18 -2.39
CA MET A 10 0.08 5.90 -1.83
C MET A 10 1.00 6.41 -2.94
N ARG A 11 1.61 7.57 -2.71
CA ARG A 11 2.68 8.12 -3.52
C ARG A 11 4.03 7.72 -2.93
N ILE A 12 4.85 7.08 -3.74
CA ILE A 12 6.23 6.70 -3.42
C ILE A 12 7.08 6.98 -4.65
N ASN A 13 8.15 7.76 -4.49
CA ASN A 13 9.05 8.01 -5.61
C ASN A 13 9.72 6.68 -6.02
N ILE A 14 9.64 6.33 -7.31
CA ILE A 14 10.27 5.13 -7.89
C ILE A 14 11.01 5.56 -9.17
N ASP A 15 12.25 5.95 -9.00
CA ASP A 15 13.14 6.53 -10.01
C ASP A 15 14.00 5.50 -10.74
N CYS A 16 14.27 4.34 -10.12
CA CYS A 16 15.07 3.28 -10.74
C CYS A 16 14.50 1.87 -10.50
N ASN A 17 15.03 0.89 -11.23
CA ASN A 17 14.61 -0.51 -11.08
C ASN A 17 14.97 -1.09 -9.69
N GLY A 18 16.01 -0.58 -9.04
CA GLY A 18 16.36 -0.91 -7.65
C GLY A 18 15.25 -0.50 -6.68
N CYS A 19 14.70 0.70 -6.86
CA CYS A 19 13.59 1.21 -6.05
C CYS A 19 12.34 0.37 -6.22
N TYR A 20 11.99 0.06 -7.48
CA TYR A 20 10.87 -0.82 -7.79
C TYR A 20 11.01 -2.17 -7.09
N ARG A 21 12.17 -2.82 -7.20
CA ARG A 21 12.43 -4.10 -6.52
C ARG A 21 12.34 -3.97 -5.00
N LYS A 22 12.82 -2.86 -4.42
CA LYS A 22 12.75 -2.62 -2.97
C LYS A 22 11.31 -2.46 -2.49
N VAL A 23 10.50 -1.68 -3.19
CA VAL A 23 9.07 -1.49 -2.89
C VAL A 23 8.33 -2.82 -3.03
N ARG A 24 8.51 -3.53 -4.16
CA ARG A 24 7.87 -4.83 -4.40
C ARG A 24 8.20 -5.84 -3.30
N ARG A 25 9.48 -5.97 -2.89
CA ARG A 25 9.86 -6.83 -1.76
C ARG A 25 9.26 -6.37 -0.43
N ALA A 26 9.12 -5.07 -0.22
CA ALA A 26 8.52 -4.56 1.01
C ALA A 26 7.04 -4.95 1.12
N LEU A 27 6.30 -4.82 0.01
CA LEU A 27 4.88 -5.18 -0.10
C LEU A 27 4.67 -6.68 0.08
N LEU A 28 5.46 -7.53 -0.58
CA LEU A 28 5.38 -8.99 -0.44
C LEU A 28 5.67 -9.51 0.98
N LYS A 29 6.36 -8.70 1.81
CA LYS A 29 6.63 -9.03 3.22
C LYS A 29 5.52 -8.57 4.17
N ILE A 30 4.42 -8.01 3.68
CA ILE A 30 3.29 -7.57 4.50
C ILE A 30 2.19 -8.60 4.29
N GLU A 31 1.94 -9.42 5.31
CA GLU A 31 0.97 -10.53 5.25
C GLU A 31 -0.48 -10.05 5.19
N GLU A 32 -0.73 -8.83 5.65
CA GLU A 32 -2.07 -8.19 5.66
C GLU A 32 -2.52 -7.73 4.26
N LEU A 33 -1.62 -7.74 3.27
CA LEU A 33 -1.92 -7.34 1.90
C LEU A 33 -2.37 -8.54 1.08
N ASP A 34 -3.60 -8.47 0.57
CA ASP A 34 -4.11 -9.45 -0.40
C ASP A 34 -3.59 -9.14 -1.80
N THR A 35 -3.62 -7.87 -2.20
CA THR A 35 -3.25 -7.44 -3.56
C THR A 35 -2.49 -6.12 -3.53
N HIS A 36 -1.59 -5.93 -4.49
CA HIS A 36 -0.85 -4.69 -4.67
C HIS A 36 -0.62 -4.38 -6.15
N LEU A 37 -0.58 -3.09 -6.47
CA LEU A 37 -0.26 -2.55 -7.78
C LEU A 37 0.81 -1.48 -7.64
N ILE A 38 1.80 -1.50 -8.54
CA ILE A 38 2.89 -0.51 -8.56
C ILE A 38 2.91 0.15 -9.93
N GLU A 39 2.59 1.43 -9.96
CA GLU A 39 2.58 2.27 -11.16
C GLU A 39 3.83 3.15 -11.15
N LYS A 40 4.91 2.68 -11.80
CA LYS A 40 6.20 3.38 -11.80
C LYS A 40 6.12 4.77 -12.43
N GLU A 41 5.41 4.90 -13.55
CA GLU A 41 5.26 6.16 -14.29
C GLU A 41 4.57 7.25 -13.47
N GLN A 42 3.60 6.86 -12.63
CA GLN A 42 2.87 7.78 -11.77
C GLN A 42 3.48 7.92 -10.36
N CYS A 43 4.53 7.16 -10.03
CA CYS A 43 5.05 7.04 -8.67
C CYS A 43 3.95 6.68 -7.65
N ARG A 44 3.04 5.78 -8.05
CA ARG A 44 1.89 5.36 -7.24
C ARG A 44 1.98 3.88 -6.90
N VAL A 45 1.51 3.57 -5.71
CA VAL A 45 1.41 2.22 -5.18
C VAL A 45 0.02 2.08 -4.58
N SER A 46 -0.75 1.13 -5.08
CA SER A 46 -2.08 0.82 -4.57
C SER A 46 -2.02 -0.52 -3.85
N VAL A 47 -2.60 -0.59 -2.67
CA VAL A 47 -2.60 -1.80 -1.83
C VAL A 47 -4.01 -2.10 -1.36
N PHE A 48 -4.36 -3.38 -1.34
CA PHE A 48 -5.67 -3.86 -0.93
C PHE A 48 -5.50 -5.03 0.05
N GLY A 49 -6.34 -5.06 1.09
CA GLY A 49 -6.33 -6.12 2.09
C GLY A 49 -7.01 -5.71 3.39
N LYS A 50 -6.76 -6.46 4.45
CA LYS A 50 -7.32 -6.22 5.78
C LYS A 50 -6.30 -5.54 6.67
N PHE A 51 -6.29 -4.21 6.67
CA PHE A 51 -5.32 -3.44 7.43
C PHE A 51 -5.80 -2.02 7.75
N ILE A 52 -5.10 -1.38 8.69
CA ILE A 52 -5.26 0.04 8.97
C ILE A 52 -4.35 0.84 8.01
N PRO A 53 -4.88 1.82 7.25
CA PRO A 53 -4.11 2.61 6.26
C PRO A 53 -2.82 3.21 6.79
N GLN A 54 -2.88 3.76 8.00
CA GLN A 54 -1.77 4.44 8.65
C GLN A 54 -0.64 3.46 8.97
N ASP A 55 -0.97 2.28 9.48
CA ASP A 55 0.00 1.25 9.84
C ASP A 55 0.75 0.74 8.61
N VAL A 56 0.03 0.49 7.51
CA VAL A 56 0.67 0.06 6.26
C VAL A 56 1.56 1.15 5.69
N ALA A 57 1.13 2.41 5.71
CA ALA A 57 1.97 3.53 5.27
C ALA A 57 3.26 3.64 6.10
N ILE A 58 3.17 3.47 7.42
CA ILE A 58 4.34 3.46 8.33
C ILE A 58 5.23 2.25 8.06
N LYS A 59 4.67 1.04 7.91
CA LYS A 59 5.42 -0.18 7.59
C LYS A 59 6.18 -0.04 6.28
N ILE A 60 5.53 0.47 5.23
CA ILE A 60 6.16 0.70 3.92
C ILE A 60 7.26 1.76 4.04
N ARG A 61 7.02 2.87 4.76
CA ARG A 61 8.04 3.90 5.01
C ARG A 61 9.28 3.31 5.70
N LYS A 62 9.08 2.49 6.75
CA LYS A 62 10.18 1.81 7.47
C LYS A 62 10.94 0.82 6.57
N LYS A 63 10.25 0.00 5.78
CA LYS A 63 10.88 -1.01 4.89
C LYS A 63 11.60 -0.40 3.68
N THR A 64 11.04 0.66 3.10
CA THR A 64 11.60 1.29 1.88
C THR A 64 12.61 2.40 2.21
N ASN A 65 12.54 2.97 3.41
CA ASN A 65 13.24 4.19 3.84
C ASN A 65 12.99 5.36 2.87
N ARG A 66 11.75 5.48 2.40
CA ARG A 66 11.30 6.53 1.46
C ARG A 66 10.11 7.27 2.02
N ARG A 67 9.92 8.51 1.57
CA ARG A 67 8.72 9.29 1.88
C ARG A 67 7.52 8.62 1.21
N VAL A 68 6.50 8.36 2.01
CA VAL A 68 5.22 7.79 1.58
C VAL A 68 4.17 8.86 1.86
N GLY A 69 3.41 9.26 0.85
CA GLY A 69 2.25 10.12 1.01
C GLY A 69 0.98 9.33 0.73
N ILE A 70 -0.02 9.37 1.60
CA ILE A 70 -1.32 8.76 1.30
C ILE A 70 -2.07 9.72 0.36
N LEU A 71 -2.53 9.21 -0.78
CA LEU A 71 -3.29 9.96 -1.77
C LEU A 71 -4.78 9.71 -1.64
N ASN A 72 -5.17 8.45 -1.42
CA ASN A 72 -6.57 8.06 -1.29
C ASN A 72 -6.71 6.86 -0.36
N ILE A 73 -7.82 6.79 0.37
CA ILE A 73 -8.21 5.69 1.23
C ILE A 73 -9.65 5.34 0.85
N GLN A 74 -9.90 4.07 0.54
CA GLN A 74 -11.21 3.51 0.31
C GLN A 74 -11.43 2.39 1.32
N GLU A 75 -12.44 2.57 2.17
CA GLU A 75 -12.90 1.54 3.09
C GLU A 75 -14.08 0.82 2.43
N LEU A 76 -13.96 -0.49 2.25
CA LEU A 76 -15.06 -1.34 1.82
C LEU A 76 -15.61 -2.03 3.05
N ASP A 77 -16.68 -1.44 3.59
CA ASP A 77 -17.53 -2.08 4.56
C ASP A 77 -18.47 -3.03 3.81
N GLN A 78 -18.35 -4.35 4.04
CA GLN A 78 -19.43 -5.26 3.68
C GLN A 78 -20.60 -5.03 4.64
N CYS A 79 -21.33 -3.95 4.41
CA CYS A 79 -22.67 -3.72 4.93
C CYS A 79 -23.44 -2.92 3.87
N GLN A 80 -23.90 -3.61 2.83
CA GLN A 80 -25.19 -3.27 2.24
C GLN A 80 -26.06 -4.52 2.35
N GLN A 81 -27.10 -4.38 3.17
CA GLN A 81 -28.22 -5.31 3.36
C GLN A 81 -28.91 -5.64 2.05
#